data_AF-A0A3D1A4H6-F1
#
_entry.id   AF-A0A3D1A4H6-F1
#
_cell.length_a   1.000
_cell.length_b   1.000
_cell.length_c   1.000
_cell.angle_alpha   90.00
_cell.angle_beta   90.00
_cell.angle_gamma   90.00
#
_symmetry.space_group_name_H-M   'P 1'
#
loop_
_entity.id
_entity.type
_entity.pdbx_description
1 polymer ?
#
loop_
_entity_poly.entity_id
_entity_poly.type
_entity_poly.pdbx_seq_one_letter_code
_entity_poly.pdbx_strand_id
1 'polypeptide(L)'
;MLKEAKHVMQITGEPRRRWFDDEDFDLIVWFEPAEEIMGFQLCYDREKKPRALTWTKKHGYKHTGIDNGEQMFGASKSSPVLIEDGLFDAPSISAKFERDAAEIPHGIAAFVLEKLKAFKL
;
A
#
# COMPACT_ATOMS: atom_id res chain seq x y z
N MET A 1 4.17 -3.20 14.17
CA MET A 1 3.07 -2.28 14.52
C MET A 1 3.20 -1.03 13.67
N LEU A 2 2.27 -0.88 12.74
CA LEU A 2 2.19 0.22 11.78
C LEU A 2 1.90 1.54 12.49
N LYS A 3 2.74 2.55 12.26
CA LYS A 3 2.60 3.87 12.86
C LYS A 3 2.37 4.93 11.80
N GLU A 4 1.50 5.89 12.10
CA GLU A 4 1.24 6.99 11.18
C GLU A 4 2.41 7.98 11.14
N ALA A 5 2.92 8.23 9.93
CA ALA A 5 3.80 9.35 9.68
C ALA A 5 2.99 10.66 9.65
N LYS A 6 3.14 11.49 10.69
CA LYS A 6 2.34 12.71 10.87
C LYS A 6 2.64 13.84 9.87
N HIS A 7 3.82 13.83 9.25
CA HIS A 7 4.32 14.92 8.39
C HIS A 7 4.59 14.44 6.97
N VAL A 8 3.68 13.66 6.42
CA VAL A 8 3.77 13.19 5.03
C VAL A 8 3.49 14.35 4.08
N MET A 9 4.42 14.59 3.15
CA MET A 9 4.26 15.58 2.09
C MET A 9 2.97 15.32 1.31
N GLN A 10 2.16 16.36 1.17
CA GLN A 10 0.99 16.39 0.29
C GLN A 10 1.35 17.18 -0.96
N ILE A 11 0.94 16.69 -2.13
CA ILE A 11 1.26 17.32 -3.41
C ILE A 11 -0.02 17.98 -3.94
N THR A 12 0.07 19.26 -4.28
CA THR A 12 -1.07 20.00 -4.84
C THR A 12 -1.54 19.35 -6.14
N GLY A 13 -2.83 19.03 -6.21
CA GLY A 13 -3.43 18.35 -7.36
C GLY A 13 -3.45 16.82 -7.25
N GLU A 14 -2.76 16.24 -6.26
CA GLU A 14 -2.89 14.81 -5.93
C GLU A 14 -3.91 14.59 -4.80
N PRO A 15 -4.54 13.40 -4.73
CA PRO A 15 -5.39 13.02 -3.61
C PRO A 15 -4.65 13.09 -2.28
N ARG A 16 -5.34 13.55 -1.23
CA ARG A 16 -4.79 13.55 0.14
C ARG A 16 -4.37 12.13 0.51
N ARG A 17 -3.18 11.99 1.11
CA ARG A 17 -2.68 10.68 1.54
C ARG A 17 -2.29 10.65 3.01
N ARG A 18 -2.47 9.49 3.63
CA ARG A 18 -1.90 9.13 4.94
C ARG A 18 -0.93 7.98 4.72
N TRP A 19 0.17 7.98 5.47
CA TRP A 19 1.20 6.94 5.38
C TRP A 19 1.33 6.30 6.76
N PHE A 20 1.33 4.98 6.80
CA PHE A 20 1.63 4.18 7.97
C PHE A 20 2.78 3.23 7.64
N ASP A 21 3.77 3.10 8.50
CA ASP A 21 4.89 2.20 8.25
C ASP A 21 5.35 1.48 9.51
N ASP A 22 5.96 0.32 9.29
CA ASP A 22 6.80 -0.40 10.23
C ASP A 22 7.89 -1.20 9.48
N GLU A 23 8.55 -2.11 10.18
CA GLU A 23 9.61 -2.95 9.63
C GLU A 23 9.11 -3.85 8.48
N ASP A 24 7.82 -4.20 8.51
CA ASP A 24 7.22 -5.22 7.65
C ASP A 24 6.41 -4.62 6.50
N PHE A 25 5.79 -3.47 6.73
CA PHE A 25 4.83 -2.85 5.83
C PHE A 25 5.07 -1.36 5.63
N ASP A 26 4.82 -0.89 4.41
CA ASP A 26 4.44 0.51 4.16
C ASP A 26 3.01 0.53 3.61
N LEU A 27 2.11 1.23 4.31
CA LEU A 27 0.73 1.43 3.90
C LEU A 27 0.51 2.90 3.55
N ILE A 28 0.14 3.15 2.29
CA ILE A 28 -0.28 4.45 1.81
C ILE A 28 -1.79 4.39 1.56
N VAL A 29 -2.55 5.31 2.12
CA VAL A 29 -4.01 5.40 1.94
C VAL A 29 -4.35 6.74 1.34
N TRP A 30 -5.04 6.73 0.20
CA TRP A 30 -5.50 7.94 -0.48
C TRP A 30 -6.98 8.19 -0.21
N PHE A 31 -7.33 9.47 -0.10
CA PHE A 31 -8.67 9.93 0.22
C PHE A 31 -9.21 10.84 -0.88
N GLU A 32 -10.51 10.72 -1.11
CA GLU A 32 -11.30 11.72 -1.84
C GLU A 32 -11.44 13.01 -0.99
N PRO A 33 -11.81 14.16 -1.60
CA PRO A 33 -12.05 15.40 -0.86
C PRO A 33 -13.08 15.29 0.28
N ALA A 34 -14.00 14.32 0.21
CA ALA A 34 -15.01 14.04 1.24
C ALA A 34 -14.51 13.13 2.39
N GLU A 35 -13.20 12.91 2.50
CA GLU A 35 -12.56 11.98 3.46
C GLU A 35 -12.97 10.50 3.31
N GLU A 36 -13.50 10.11 2.14
CA GLU A 36 -13.71 8.72 1.78
C GLU A 36 -12.41 8.08 1.27
N ILE A 37 -12.17 6.80 1.58
CA ILE A 37 -11.00 6.08 1.06
C ILE A 37 -11.16 5.88 -0.45
N MET A 38 -10.29 6.52 -1.23
CA MET A 38 -10.21 6.38 -2.69
C MET A 38 -9.47 5.09 -3.09
N GLY A 39 -8.46 4.72 -2.30
CA GLY A 39 -7.62 3.57 -2.55
C GLY A 39 -6.50 3.44 -1.53
N PHE A 40 -5.72 2.37 -1.65
CA PHE A 40 -4.52 2.17 -0.85
C PHE A 40 -3.44 1.41 -1.64
N GLN A 41 -2.22 1.47 -1.14
CA GLN A 41 -1.14 0.60 -1.53
C GLN A 41 -0.45 0.06 -0.28
N LEU A 42 -0.32 -1.27 -0.22
CA LEU A 42 0.40 -1.98 0.83
C LEU A 42 1.67 -2.57 0.22
N CYS A 43 2.82 -2.02 0.60
CA CYS A 43 4.13 -2.57 0.29
C CYS A 43 4.53 -3.56 1.39
N TYR A 44 5.10 -4.70 1.02
CA TYR A 44 5.50 -5.77 1.93
C TYR A 44 6.70 -6.56 1.38
N ASP A 45 7.21 -7.53 2.14
CA ASP A 45 8.40 -8.34 1.79
C ASP A 45 9.66 -7.49 1.50
N ARG A 46 9.79 -6.36 2.20
CA ARG A 46 10.81 -5.31 1.97
C ARG A 46 12.26 -5.84 1.91
N GLU A 47 12.60 -6.85 2.71
CA GLU A 47 13.96 -7.38 2.77
C GLU A 47 14.29 -8.44 1.71
N LYS A 48 13.28 -9.16 1.21
CA LYS A 48 13.50 -10.32 0.33
C LYS A 48 13.20 -10.01 -1.11
N LYS A 49 11.97 -9.57 -1.36
CA LYS A 49 11.45 -9.29 -2.69
C LYS A 49 10.30 -8.31 -2.50
N PRO A 50 10.59 -7.00 -2.48
CA PRO A 50 9.57 -6.04 -2.15
C PRO A 50 8.43 -6.13 -3.16
N ARG A 51 7.20 -6.19 -2.65
CA ARG A 51 5.96 -6.31 -3.41
C ARG A 51 5.01 -5.22 -2.97
N ALA A 52 4.11 -4.84 -3.85
CA ALA A 52 3.03 -3.92 -3.56
C ALA A 52 1.70 -4.50 -4.01
N LEU A 53 0.71 -4.48 -3.12
CA LEU A 53 -0.69 -4.65 -3.48
C LEU A 53 -1.36 -3.28 -3.45
N THR A 54 -1.82 -2.83 -4.61
CA THR A 54 -2.57 -1.59 -4.78
C THR A 54 -4.04 -1.94 -5.02
N TRP A 55 -4.94 -1.23 -4.34
CA TRP A 55 -6.36 -1.25 -4.66
C TRP A 55 -6.88 0.17 -4.82
N THR A 56 -7.69 0.41 -5.85
CA THR A 56 -8.38 1.70 -6.03
C THR A 56 -9.84 1.48 -6.39
N LYS A 57 -10.71 2.40 -5.97
CA LYS A 57 -12.14 2.37 -6.30
C LYS A 57 -12.40 2.30 -7.81
N LYS A 58 -11.54 2.93 -8.61
CA LYS A 58 -11.68 3.01 -10.07
C LYS A 58 -11.15 1.78 -10.82
N HIS A 59 -10.03 1.21 -10.39
CA HIS A 59 -9.32 0.17 -11.17
C HIS A 59 -9.27 -1.20 -10.49
N GLY A 60 -9.78 -1.33 -9.26
CA GLY A 60 -9.70 -2.59 -8.51
C GLY A 60 -8.27 -2.88 -8.05
N TYR A 61 -7.90 -4.17 -8.03
CA TYR A 61 -6.61 -4.65 -7.55
C TYR A 61 -5.52 -4.63 -8.61
N LYS A 62 -4.31 -4.32 -8.18
CA LYS A 62 -3.07 -4.46 -8.94
C LYS A 62 -1.99 -4.96 -7.97
N HIS A 63 -1.35 -6.07 -8.31
CA HIS A 63 -0.24 -6.63 -7.53
C HIS A 63 1.05 -6.57 -8.35
N THR A 64 2.10 -5.99 -7.80
CA THR A 64 3.36 -5.75 -8.52
C THR A 64 4.57 -6.07 -7.65
N GLY A 65 5.58 -6.74 -8.22
CA GLY A 65 6.94 -6.70 -7.67
C GLY A 65 7.55 -5.29 -7.82
N ILE A 66 8.25 -4.82 -6.79
CA ILE A 66 9.02 -3.57 -6.83
C ILE A 66 10.46 -3.96 -7.17
N ASP A 67 10.96 -3.53 -8.32
CA ASP A 67 12.36 -3.70 -8.69
C ASP A 67 13.18 -2.53 -8.13
N ASN A 68 14.15 -2.83 -7.25
CA ASN A 68 15.00 -1.84 -6.58
C ASN A 68 16.12 -1.36 -7.53
N GLY A 69 15.75 -0.83 -8.69
CA GLY A 69 16.69 -0.18 -9.60
C GLY A 69 17.32 1.03 -8.91
N GLU A 70 18.61 0.95 -8.63
CA GLU A 70 19.42 2.08 -8.16
C GLU A 70 19.18 3.33 -9.02
N GLN A 71 19.09 4.49 -8.35
CA GLN A 71 19.29 5.84 -8.90
C GLN A 71 18.19 6.43 -9.80
N MET A 72 17.38 7.36 -9.26
CA MET A 72 17.22 8.68 -9.89
C MET A 72 16.60 9.75 -8.98
N PHE A 73 17.41 10.76 -8.69
CA PHE A 73 16.97 12.10 -8.34
C PHE A 73 16.16 12.69 -9.50
N GLY A 74 14.97 13.22 -9.20
CA GLY A 74 14.31 14.29 -9.93
C GLY A 74 14.37 14.26 -11.47
N ALA A 75 13.75 13.28 -12.11
CA ALA A 75 13.17 13.42 -13.46
C ALA A 75 12.32 12.19 -13.79
N SER A 76 11.26 12.38 -14.56
CA SER A 76 10.48 11.31 -15.20
C SER A 76 11.39 10.23 -15.77
N LYS A 77 11.43 9.03 -15.16
CA LYS A 77 11.87 7.78 -15.79
C LYS A 77 11.23 6.57 -15.12
N SER A 78 10.76 5.67 -15.98
CA SER A 78 10.58 4.24 -15.74
C SER A 78 9.47 3.84 -14.76
N SER A 79 8.26 3.70 -15.31
CA SER A 79 7.26 2.77 -14.77
C SER A 79 7.96 1.44 -14.44
N PRO A 80 7.90 0.94 -13.20
CA PRO A 80 8.47 -0.35 -12.85
C PRO A 80 7.95 -1.42 -13.83
N VAL A 81 8.88 -2.17 -14.43
CA VAL A 81 8.56 -3.25 -15.37
C VAL A 81 7.79 -4.31 -14.61
N LEU A 82 6.58 -4.58 -15.10
CA LEU A 82 5.60 -5.50 -14.54
C LEU A 82 6.13 -6.93 -14.64
N ILE A 83 6.58 -7.51 -13.53
CA ILE A 83 6.81 -8.95 -13.46
C ILE A 83 5.65 -9.55 -12.65
N GLU A 84 4.86 -10.41 -13.29
CA GLU A 84 3.76 -11.23 -12.74
C GLU A 84 4.22 -12.25 -11.66
N ASP A 85 5.33 -11.98 -10.97
CA ASP A 85 6.01 -12.99 -10.18
C ASP A 85 5.46 -13.10 -8.76
N GLY A 86 4.32 -13.78 -8.69
CA GLY A 86 3.98 -14.66 -7.58
C GLY A 86 2.78 -14.18 -6.77
N LEU A 87 1.69 -14.96 -6.91
CA LEU A 87 0.49 -15.04 -6.07
C LEU A 87 0.56 -14.21 -4.77
N PHE A 88 -0.33 -13.23 -4.63
CA PHE A 88 -0.54 -12.53 -3.36
C PHE A 88 -1.11 -13.52 -2.32
N ASP A 89 -0.34 -13.80 -1.27
CA ASP A 89 -0.76 -14.66 -0.16
C ASP A 89 -1.71 -13.89 0.77
N ALA A 90 -2.96 -13.78 0.34
CA ALA A 90 -4.00 -13.05 1.09
C ALA A 90 -4.16 -13.54 2.54
N PRO A 91 -4.21 -14.86 2.84
CA PRO A 91 -4.29 -15.33 4.22
C PRO A 91 -3.13 -14.86 5.10
N SER A 92 -1.88 -15.07 4.67
CA SER A 92 -0.72 -14.73 5.49
C SER A 92 -0.55 -13.22 5.66
N ILE A 93 -0.72 -12.45 4.58
CA ILE A 93 -0.57 -11.00 4.62
C ILE A 93 -1.71 -10.36 5.43
N SER A 94 -2.95 -10.82 5.29
CA SER A 94 -4.07 -10.32 6.09
C SER A 94 -3.87 -10.60 7.58
N ALA A 95 -3.42 -11.81 7.95
CA ALA A 95 -3.19 -12.17 9.34
C ALA A 95 -2.04 -11.37 9.97
N LYS A 96 -0.99 -11.06 9.19
CA LYS A 96 0.12 -10.21 9.63
C LYS A 96 -0.33 -8.76 9.79
N PHE A 97 -0.97 -8.20 8.77
CA PHE A 97 -1.54 -6.85 8.82
C PHE A 97 -2.49 -6.65 10.00
N GLU A 98 -3.36 -7.63 10.28
CA GLU A 98 -4.31 -7.56 11.41
C GLU A 98 -3.60 -7.44 12.77
N ARG A 99 -2.42 -8.06 12.93
CA ARG A 99 -1.60 -7.88 14.14
C ARG A 99 -0.94 -6.50 14.20
N ASP A 100 -0.43 -6.02 13.06
CA ASP A 100 0.33 -4.76 13.01
C ASP A 100 -0.54 -3.51 12.94
N ALA A 101 -1.82 -3.63 12.59
CA ALA A 101 -2.76 -2.52 12.43
C ALA A 101 -3.31 -1.94 13.75
N ALA A 102 -2.81 -2.36 14.91
CA ALA A 102 -3.35 -1.97 16.22
C ALA A 102 -3.34 -0.45 16.48
N GLU A 103 -2.38 0.28 15.90
CA GLU A 103 -2.26 1.74 16.03
C GLU A 103 -2.88 2.51 14.84
N ILE A 104 -3.42 1.81 13.84
CA ILE A 104 -4.10 2.42 12.69
C ILE A 104 -5.54 2.77 13.10
N PRO A 105 -6.09 3.93 12.65
CA PRO A 105 -7.51 4.23 12.84
C PRO A 105 -8.41 3.09 12.35
N HIS A 106 -9.35 2.66 13.19
CA HIS A 106 -10.18 1.47 12.96
C HIS A 106 -10.84 1.43 11.57
N GLY A 107 -11.36 2.56 11.08
CA GLY A 107 -11.98 2.63 9.74
C GLY A 107 -11.02 2.30 8.59
N ILE A 108 -9.76 2.71 8.70
CA ILE A 108 -8.73 2.40 7.70
C ILE A 108 -8.31 0.93 7.82
N ALA A 109 -8.02 0.47 9.04
CA ALA A 109 -7.60 -0.91 9.29
C ALA A 109 -8.65 -1.92 8.81
N ALA A 110 -9.93 -1.70 9.16
CA ALA A 110 -11.04 -2.55 8.73
C ALA A 110 -11.19 -2.56 7.21
N PHE A 111 -11.11 -1.39 6.56
CA PHE A 111 -11.22 -1.28 5.11
C PHE A 111 -10.10 -2.02 4.38
N VAL A 112 -8.85 -1.79 4.78
CA VAL A 112 -7.70 -2.47 4.18
C VAL A 112 -7.82 -3.97 4.39
N LEU A 113 -8.10 -4.43 5.62
CA LEU A 113 -8.23 -5.84 5.94
C LEU A 113 -9.36 -6.53 5.14
N GLU A 114 -10.50 -5.86 4.96
CA GLU A 114 -11.58 -6.33 4.08
C GLU A 114 -11.05 -6.56 2.65
N LYS A 115 -10.32 -5.58 2.09
CA LYS A 115 -9.78 -5.69 0.74
C LYS A 115 -8.66 -6.73 0.63
N LEU A 116 -7.81 -6.92 1.64
CA LEU A 116 -6.81 -7.99 1.63
C LEU A 116 -7.49 -9.36 1.62
N LYS A 117 -8.52 -9.56 2.46
CA LYS A 117 -9.28 -10.82 2.55
C LYS A 117 -10.15 -11.08 1.33
N ALA A 118 -10.62 -10.02 0.64
CA ALA A 118 -11.43 -10.13 -0.57
C ALA A 118 -10.62 -10.35 -1.85
N PHE A 119 -9.30 -10.24 -1.81
CA PHE A 119 -8.45 -10.49 -2.98
C PHE A 119 -8.62 -11.94 -3.45
N LYS A 120 -8.97 -12.10 -4.73
CA LYS A 120 -9.07 -13.39 -5.42
C LYS A 120 -8.32 -13.25 -6.74
N LEU A 121 -7.51 -14.26 -7.06
CA LEU A 121 -6.85 -14.42 -8.36
C LEU A 121 -7.88 -14.73 -9.45
#